data_AF-A0A6A6GR78-F1
#
_entry.id   AF-A0A6A6GR78-F1
#
_cell.length_a   1.000
_cell.length_b   1.000
_cell.length_c   1.000
_cell.angle_alpha   90.00
_cell.angle_beta   90.00
_cell.angle_gamma   90.00
#
_symmetry.space_group_name_H-M   'P 1'
#
loop_
_entity.id
_entity.type
_entity.pdbx_description
1 polymer ?
#
loop_
_entity_poly.entity_id
_entity_poly.type
_entity_poly.pdbx_seq_one_letter_code
_entity_poly.pdbx_strand_id
1 'polypeptide(L)'
;MAPRHSEVFPAGQPKGSGKGVKPDHHLEDQRSTMYDAIFIPGGADSVATLRKNGRALHYVREAFGHLKAIGATGEAVKLVQDAAQLPGVQFSQSADVVNSYGVVTATKAEESAFKEPAQIVKGGESFVEQFFFAISQHKNFDREMDGLNEMVAY
;
A
#
# COMPACT_ATOMS: atom_id res chain seq x y z
N MET A 1 28.01 -11.57 -2.61
CA MET A 1 27.50 -11.68 -1.22
C MET A 1 26.00 -11.76 -1.33
N ALA A 2 25.36 -12.87 -0.95
CA ALA A 2 23.91 -12.98 -1.01
C ALA A 2 23.29 -11.92 -0.08
N PRO A 3 22.23 -11.22 -0.51
CA PRO A 3 21.60 -10.18 0.30
C PRO A 3 21.04 -10.81 1.59
N ARG A 4 21.38 -10.21 2.74
CA ARG A 4 20.92 -10.68 4.04
C ARG A 4 19.60 -10.01 4.40
N HIS A 5 18.56 -10.80 4.64
CA HIS A 5 17.29 -10.32 5.17
C HIS A 5 17.49 -9.92 6.63
N SER A 6 17.72 -8.63 6.85
CA SER A 6 17.82 -8.05 8.19
C SER A 6 16.42 -7.89 8.76
N GLU A 7 16.26 -8.12 10.06
CA GLU A 7 15.00 -7.87 10.75
C GLU A 7 14.63 -6.38 10.69
N VAL A 8 13.34 -6.13 10.52
CA VAL A 8 12.72 -4.81 10.58
C VAL A 8 12.08 -4.65 11.95
N PHE A 9 12.32 -3.52 12.60
CA PHE A 9 11.87 -3.27 13.97
C PHE A 9 10.79 -2.19 14.01
N PRO A 10 9.77 -2.33 14.87
CA PRO A 10 8.84 -1.25 15.15
C PRO A 10 9.55 -0.02 15.71
N ALA A 11 8.95 1.16 15.52
CA ALA A 11 9.48 2.40 16.07
C ALA A 11 9.71 2.30 17.59
N GLY A 12 10.85 2.81 18.06
CA GLY A 12 11.24 2.78 19.47
C GLY A 12 11.73 1.42 19.99
N GLN A 13 11.72 0.34 19.20
CA GLN A 13 12.29 -0.94 19.60
C GLN A 13 13.78 -1.03 19.22
N PRO A 14 14.69 -1.39 20.15
CA PRO A 14 16.09 -1.56 19.82
C PRO A 14 16.30 -2.79 18.93
N LYS A 15 17.31 -2.72 18.05
CA LYS A 15 17.73 -3.86 17.22
C LYS A 15 18.19 -5.01 18.13
N GLY A 16 17.75 -6.22 17.83
CA GLY A 16 18.06 -7.42 18.64
C GLY A 16 17.16 -7.64 19.85
N SER A 17 16.08 -6.86 20.01
CA SER A 17 15.08 -7.03 21.08
C SER A 17 14.19 -8.28 20.94
N GLY A 18 14.36 -9.07 19.87
CA GLY A 18 13.48 -10.21 19.55
C GLY A 18 12.09 -9.81 19.04
N LYS A 19 11.78 -8.51 18.96
CA LYS A 19 10.53 -7.97 18.39
C LYS A 19 10.66 -7.57 16.92
N GLY A 20 11.79 -7.91 16.30
CA GLY A 20 12.00 -7.71 14.88
C GLY A 20 11.16 -8.68 14.07
N VAL A 21 10.73 -8.25 12.89
CA VAL A 21 10.10 -9.12 11.89
C VAL A 21 11.10 -9.33 10.77
N LYS A 22 11.40 -10.59 10.45
CA LYS A 22 12.24 -10.93 9.31
C LYS A 22 11.40 -10.91 8.03
N PRO A 23 11.75 -10.09 7.02
CA PRO A 23 11.03 -10.10 5.76
C PRO A 23 11.32 -11.38 4.98
N ASP A 24 10.30 -11.90 4.28
CA ASP A 24 10.45 -13.06 3.40
C ASP A 24 11.38 -12.74 2.23
N HIS A 25 11.28 -11.52 1.68
CA HIS A 25 12.10 -11.02 0.59
C HIS A 25 12.49 -9.56 0.82
N HIS A 26 13.61 -9.15 0.24
CA HIS A 26 13.92 -7.72 0.13
C HIS A 26 13.37 -7.13 -1.18
N LEU A 27 13.22 -5.80 -1.22
CA LEU A 27 12.63 -5.09 -2.36
C LEU A 27 13.34 -5.32 -3.70
N GLU A 28 14.66 -5.56 -3.70
CA GLU A 28 15.39 -5.88 -4.95
C GLU A 28 15.16 -7.30 -5.48
N ASP A 29 14.70 -8.25 -4.66
CA ASP A 29 14.57 -9.66 -5.05
C ASP A 29 13.20 -9.96 -5.67
N GLN A 30 12.14 -9.32 -5.16
CA GLN A 30 10.78 -9.49 -5.65
C GLN A 30 10.24 -8.21 -6.28
N ARG A 31 9.24 -8.37 -7.15
CA ARG A 31 8.53 -7.27 -7.81
C ARG A 31 7.04 -7.38 -7.55
N SER A 32 6.32 -6.27 -7.75
CA SER A 32 4.88 -6.27 -7.55
C SER A 32 4.20 -7.28 -8.45
N THR A 33 4.78 -7.59 -9.62
CA THR A 33 4.31 -8.61 -10.58
C THR A 33 4.03 -9.97 -9.95
N MET A 34 4.73 -10.34 -8.87
CA MET A 34 4.60 -11.63 -8.20
C MET A 34 3.46 -11.69 -7.16
N TYR A 35 2.73 -10.60 -6.96
CA TYR A 35 1.64 -10.50 -5.97
C TYR A 35 0.37 -9.94 -6.61
N ASP A 36 -0.80 -10.23 -6.05
CA ASP A 36 -2.09 -9.74 -6.57
C ASP A 36 -2.43 -8.31 -6.08
N ALA A 37 -1.90 -7.93 -4.92
CA ALA A 37 -2.12 -6.63 -4.30
C ALA A 37 -0.94 -6.26 -3.38
N ILE A 38 -0.88 -4.99 -2.96
CA ILE A 38 0.10 -4.52 -1.99
C ILE A 38 -0.59 -3.78 -0.85
N PHE A 39 -0.07 -3.96 0.36
CA PHE A 39 -0.45 -3.20 1.55
C PHE A 39 0.78 -2.57 2.18
N ILE A 40 0.72 -1.28 2.49
CA ILE A 40 1.82 -0.53 3.10
C ILE A 40 1.32 0.08 4.41
N PRO A 41 1.79 -0.42 5.57
CA PRO A 41 1.43 0.15 6.86
C PRO A 41 2.17 1.47 7.10
N GLY A 42 1.61 2.29 8.00
CA GLY A 42 2.23 3.52 8.47
C GLY A 42 3.53 3.30 9.26
N GLY A 43 4.11 4.39 9.73
CA GLY A 43 5.39 4.43 10.43
C GLY A 43 6.29 5.51 9.83
N ALA A 44 6.31 6.69 10.47
CA ALA A 44 6.96 7.89 9.95
C ALA A 44 8.40 7.66 9.44
N ASP A 45 9.26 7.01 10.23
CA ASP A 45 10.66 6.77 9.85
C ASP A 45 10.81 5.76 8.71
N SER A 46 9.98 4.71 8.71
CA SER A 46 9.94 3.69 7.66
C SER A 46 9.52 4.33 6.33
N VAL A 47 8.41 5.07 6.34
CA VAL A 47 7.89 5.75 5.16
C VAL A 47 8.85 6.82 4.67
N ALA A 48 9.48 7.60 5.57
CA ALA A 48 10.48 8.59 5.17
C ALA A 48 11.69 7.95 4.46
N THR A 49 12.05 6.72 4.85
CA THR A 49 13.10 5.93 4.18
C THR A 49 12.63 5.44 2.82
N LEU A 50 11.43 4.84 2.73
CA LEU A 50 10.88 4.29 1.48
C LEU A 50 10.60 5.36 0.42
N ARG A 51 10.16 6.56 0.82
CA ARG A 51 9.95 7.69 -0.09
C ARG A 51 11.22 8.17 -0.80
N LYS A 52 12.40 7.85 -0.23
CA LYS A 52 13.70 8.14 -0.84
C LYS A 52 14.28 6.94 -1.60
N ASN A 53 13.55 5.83 -1.69
CA ASN A 53 13.98 4.61 -2.35
C ASN A 53 13.26 4.45 -3.70
N GLY A 54 14.01 4.53 -4.79
CA GLY A 54 13.46 4.40 -6.15
C GLY A 54 12.77 3.06 -6.41
N ARG A 55 13.28 1.96 -5.84
CA ARG A 55 12.64 0.64 -5.95
C ARG A 55 11.31 0.58 -5.24
N ALA A 56 11.20 1.17 -4.05
CA ALA A 56 9.94 1.20 -3.31
C ALA A 56 8.87 2.02 -4.06
N LEU A 57 9.23 3.20 -4.58
CA LEU A 57 8.33 4.01 -5.42
C LEU A 57 7.92 3.25 -6.69
N HIS A 58 8.87 2.62 -7.37
CA HIS A 58 8.59 1.78 -8.54
C HIS A 58 7.65 0.63 -8.21
N TYR A 59 7.77 0.00 -7.04
CA TYR A 59 6.89 -1.09 -6.63
C TYR A 59 5.42 -0.64 -6.58
N VAL A 60 5.17 0.57 -6.07
CA VAL A 60 3.83 1.15 -6.01
C VAL A 60 3.34 1.52 -7.41
N ARG A 61 4.21 2.11 -8.24
CA ARG A 61 3.89 2.46 -9.64
C ARG A 61 3.54 1.22 -10.48
N GLU A 62 4.31 0.15 -10.35
CA GLU A 62 4.11 -1.12 -11.04
C GLU A 62 2.83 -1.82 -10.58
N ALA A 63 2.49 -1.77 -9.29
CA ALA A 63 1.20 -2.24 -8.81
C ALA A 63 0.04 -1.39 -9.36
N PHE A 64 0.20 -0.06 -9.41
CA PHE A 64 -0.82 0.85 -9.90
C PHE A 64 -1.09 0.65 -11.39
N GLY A 65 -0.04 0.66 -12.21
CA GLY A 65 -0.08 0.47 -13.66
C GLY A 65 -0.58 -0.90 -14.08
N HIS A 66 -0.30 -1.94 -13.30
CA HIS A 66 -0.89 -3.27 -13.49
C HIS A 66 -2.28 -3.45 -12.87
N LEU A 67 -2.95 -2.35 -12.50
CA LEU A 67 -4.35 -2.28 -12.07
C LEU A 67 -4.63 -3.03 -10.76
N LYS A 68 -3.61 -3.28 -9.94
CA LYS A 68 -3.71 -4.05 -8.69
C LYS A 68 -4.33 -3.23 -7.58
N ALA A 69 -4.96 -3.89 -6.62
CA ALA A 69 -5.40 -3.22 -5.40
C ALA A 69 -4.18 -2.74 -4.59
N ILE A 70 -4.27 -1.52 -4.07
CA ILE A 70 -3.22 -0.90 -3.24
C ILE A 70 -3.86 -0.42 -1.95
N GLY A 71 -3.38 -0.92 -0.81
CA GLY A 71 -3.79 -0.48 0.51
C GLY A 71 -2.69 0.34 1.17
N ALA A 72 -3.00 1.50 1.75
CA ALA A 72 -2.03 2.24 2.56
C ALA A 72 -2.66 2.95 3.76
N THR A 73 -1.98 2.87 4.91
CA THR A 73 -2.46 3.48 6.16
C THR A 73 -1.42 4.41 6.78
N GLY A 74 -1.87 5.38 7.58
CA GLY A 74 -0.97 6.31 8.26
C GLY A 74 -0.13 7.13 7.28
N GLU A 75 1.17 7.25 7.57
CA GLU A 75 2.10 8.00 6.73
C GLU A 75 2.28 7.38 5.34
N ALA A 76 2.00 6.09 5.16
CA ALA A 76 2.19 5.39 3.89
C ALA A 76 1.27 5.93 2.78
N VAL A 77 0.17 6.59 3.14
CA VAL A 77 -0.68 7.33 2.19
C VAL A 77 0.17 8.32 1.37
N LYS A 78 1.15 8.99 2.00
CA LYS A 78 2.05 9.92 1.30
C LYS A 78 3.01 9.22 0.34
N LEU A 79 3.44 7.99 0.66
CA LEU A 79 4.27 7.21 -0.26
C LEU A 79 3.49 6.83 -1.53
N VAL A 80 2.22 6.44 -1.37
CA VAL A 80 1.37 6.14 -2.53
C VAL A 80 1.08 7.40 -3.35
N GLN A 81 0.85 8.54 -2.70
CA GLN A 81 0.72 9.83 -3.37
C GLN A 81 1.97 10.18 -4.19
N ASP A 82 3.17 10.10 -3.61
CA ASP A 82 4.41 10.37 -4.37
C ASP A 82 4.58 9.46 -5.60
N ALA A 83 4.04 8.25 -5.54
CA ALA A 83 4.14 7.27 -6.62
C ALA A 83 3.08 7.49 -7.72
N ALA A 84 1.84 7.83 -7.35
CA ALA A 84 0.67 7.76 -8.22
C ALA A 84 -0.34 8.92 -8.02
N GLN A 85 0.11 10.12 -7.65
CA GLN A 85 -0.74 11.30 -7.63
C GLN A 85 -1.08 11.75 -9.05
N LEU A 86 -2.27 11.34 -9.51
CA LEU A 86 -2.80 11.61 -10.84
C LEU A 86 -4.13 12.38 -10.76
N PRO A 87 -4.56 13.05 -11.85
CA PRO A 87 -5.88 13.67 -11.91
C PRO A 87 -6.99 12.67 -11.58
N GLY A 88 -7.92 13.05 -10.70
CA GLY A 88 -9.06 12.22 -10.31
C GLY A 88 -8.77 11.14 -9.27
N VAL A 89 -7.50 10.76 -9.05
CA VAL A 89 -7.14 9.82 -7.98
C VAL A 89 -7.15 10.53 -6.63
N GLN A 90 -8.00 10.04 -5.73
CA GLN A 90 -8.21 10.61 -4.40
C GLN A 90 -7.56 9.74 -3.32
N PHE A 91 -7.19 10.39 -2.23
CA PHE A 91 -6.55 9.76 -1.08
C PHE A 91 -7.19 10.30 0.19
N SER A 92 -7.23 9.49 1.24
CA SER A 92 -7.62 9.92 2.58
C SER A 92 -6.74 11.10 3.02
N GLN A 93 -7.37 12.09 3.67
CA GLN A 93 -6.70 13.26 4.23
C GLN A 93 -6.94 13.39 5.75
N SER A 94 -7.91 12.65 6.28
CA SER A 94 -8.37 12.80 7.65
C SER A 94 -8.68 11.45 8.32
N ALA A 95 -9.84 11.33 8.96
CA ALA A 95 -10.30 10.08 9.60
C ALA A 95 -11.06 9.15 8.65
N ASP A 96 -11.24 9.57 7.39
CA ASP A 96 -11.99 8.87 6.37
C ASP A 96 -11.18 7.73 5.73
N VAL A 97 -11.87 6.67 5.35
CA VAL A 97 -11.35 5.64 4.44
C VAL A 97 -11.76 6.02 3.03
N VAL A 98 -10.79 6.14 2.13
CA VAL A 98 -11.02 6.49 0.72
C VAL A 98 -10.59 5.32 -0.15
N ASN A 99 -11.52 4.81 -0.96
CA ASN A 99 -11.23 3.93 -2.09
C ASN A 99 -11.42 4.69 -3.40
N SER A 100 -10.31 5.01 -4.06
CA SER A 100 -10.30 5.67 -5.36
C SER A 100 -9.60 4.75 -6.36
N TYR A 101 -10.33 4.27 -7.37
CA TYR A 101 -9.80 3.34 -8.36
C TYR A 101 -9.14 2.09 -7.76
N GLY A 102 -9.63 1.55 -6.63
CA GLY A 102 -8.99 0.39 -5.97
C GLY A 102 -7.67 0.72 -5.25
N VAL A 103 -7.35 2.00 -5.09
CA VAL A 103 -6.36 2.52 -4.13
C VAL A 103 -7.12 2.89 -2.86
N VAL A 104 -6.95 2.07 -1.83
CA VAL A 104 -7.65 2.18 -0.54
C VAL A 104 -6.71 2.80 0.48
N THR A 105 -7.11 3.93 1.07
CA THR A 105 -6.25 4.69 1.98
C THR A 105 -6.98 5.13 3.24
N ALA A 106 -6.26 5.17 4.36
CA ALA A 106 -6.74 5.71 5.63
C ALA A 106 -5.59 6.44 6.37
N THR A 107 -5.61 7.78 6.41
CA THR A 107 -4.55 8.56 7.08
C THR A 107 -4.56 8.36 8.60
N LYS A 108 -5.74 8.24 9.21
CA LYS A 108 -5.86 7.80 10.60
C LYS A 108 -6.28 6.34 10.64
N ALA A 109 -5.35 5.48 11.03
CA ALA A 109 -5.58 4.06 11.16
C ALA A 109 -6.14 3.76 12.56
N GLU A 110 -7.39 4.14 12.81
CA GLU A 110 -8.08 3.81 14.07
C GLU A 110 -8.42 2.31 14.13
N GLU A 111 -8.60 1.76 15.33
CA GLU A 111 -8.94 0.34 15.51
C GLU A 111 -10.22 -0.06 14.74
N SER A 112 -11.15 0.88 14.58
CA SER A 112 -12.37 0.72 13.79
C SER A 112 -12.11 0.39 12.32
N ALA A 113 -10.98 0.83 11.76
CA ALA A 113 -10.61 0.57 10.37
C ALA A 113 -10.16 -0.88 10.14
N PHE A 114 -9.80 -1.61 11.20
CA PHE A 114 -9.35 -3.01 11.17
C PHE A 114 -10.29 -3.96 11.91
N LYS A 115 -11.56 -3.58 12.06
CA LYS A 115 -12.55 -4.43 12.73
C LYS A 115 -12.83 -5.71 11.93
N GLU A 116 -12.93 -6.79 12.67
CA GLU A 116 -13.35 -8.10 12.20
C GLU A 116 -14.74 -8.46 12.79
N PRO A 117 -15.57 -9.26 12.09
CA PRO A 117 -15.30 -9.90 10.81
C PRO A 117 -15.40 -8.93 9.63
N ALA A 118 -14.42 -8.94 8.73
CA ALA A 118 -14.48 -8.17 7.49
C ALA A 118 -15.41 -8.86 6.47
N GLN A 119 -16.42 -8.14 5.99
CA GLN A 119 -17.28 -8.61 4.90
C GLN A 119 -16.72 -8.15 3.55
N ILE A 120 -16.56 -9.08 2.61
CA ILE A 120 -16.13 -8.76 1.24
C ILE A 120 -17.37 -8.32 0.44
N VAL A 121 -17.78 -7.08 0.65
CA VAL A 121 -18.97 -6.50 0.04
C VAL A 121 -18.67 -5.14 -0.60
N LYS A 122 -19.39 -4.83 -1.68
CA LYS A 122 -19.28 -3.52 -2.32
C LYS A 122 -19.80 -2.45 -1.36
N GLY A 123 -19.00 -1.41 -1.11
CA GLY A 123 -19.39 -0.29 -0.25
C GLY A 123 -19.22 -0.55 1.25
N GLY A 124 -18.36 -1.50 1.66
CA GLY A 124 -17.94 -1.63 3.05
C GLY A 124 -17.35 -0.33 3.60
N GLU A 125 -17.45 -0.12 4.91
CA GLU A 125 -17.07 1.16 5.54
C GLU A 125 -15.61 1.14 5.98
N SER A 126 -15.14 0.00 6.47
CA SER A 126 -13.78 -0.14 7.03
C SER A 126 -12.71 -0.24 5.94
N PHE A 127 -11.46 0.03 6.31
CA PHE A 127 -10.32 -0.14 5.42
C PHE A 127 -10.20 -1.58 4.92
N VAL A 128 -10.35 -2.56 5.83
CA VAL A 128 -10.19 -3.99 5.48
C VAL A 128 -11.25 -4.43 4.49
N GLU A 129 -12.52 -4.08 4.71
CA GLU A 129 -13.61 -4.43 3.79
C GLU A 129 -13.40 -3.83 2.40
N GLN A 130 -13.06 -2.53 2.33
CA GLN A 130 -12.84 -1.87 1.05
C GLN A 130 -11.60 -2.41 0.32
N PHE A 131 -10.52 -2.71 1.04
CA PHE A 131 -9.31 -3.26 0.45
C PHE A 131 -9.51 -4.70 -0.03
N PHE A 132 -10.17 -5.55 0.75
CA PHE A 132 -10.45 -6.92 0.36
C PHE A 132 -11.46 -7.01 -0.77
N PHE A 133 -12.46 -6.11 -0.78
CA PHE A 133 -13.34 -5.97 -1.94
C PHE A 133 -12.55 -5.55 -3.19
N ALA A 134 -11.63 -4.60 -3.10
CA ALA A 134 -10.79 -4.22 -4.24
C ALA A 134 -9.94 -5.40 -4.76
N ILE A 135 -9.42 -6.25 -3.87
CA ILE A 135 -8.71 -7.48 -4.24
C ILE A 135 -9.65 -8.49 -4.91
N SER A 136 -10.86 -8.68 -4.40
CA SER A 136 -11.82 -9.65 -4.94
C SER A 136 -12.27 -9.32 -6.37
N GLN A 137 -12.13 -8.07 -6.79
CA GLN A 137 -12.40 -7.66 -8.17
C GLN A 137 -11.28 -8.04 -9.16
N HIS A 138 -10.23 -8.74 -8.69
CA HIS A 138 -9.01 -9.10 -9.43
C HIS A 138 -8.15 -7.88 -9.81
N LYS A 139 -8.71 -6.92 -10.55
CA LYS A 139 -8.09 -5.67 -10.99
C LYS A 139 -9.10 -4.52 -10.97
N ASN A 140 -8.62 -3.29 -10.95
CA ASN A 140 -9.44 -2.10 -11.20
C ASN A 140 -9.30 -1.65 -12.66
N PHE A 141 -10.18 -2.14 -13.54
CA PHE A 141 -10.16 -1.84 -14.96
C PHE A 141 -10.49 -0.37 -15.27
N ASP A 142 -11.21 0.33 -14.39
CA ASP A 142 -11.53 1.75 -14.56
C ASP A 142 -10.26 2.62 -14.67
N ARG A 143 -9.15 2.24 -14.02
CA ARG A 143 -7.85 2.93 -14.20
C ARG A 143 -7.35 2.89 -15.64
N GLU A 144 -7.56 1.78 -16.34
CA GLU A 144 -7.15 1.62 -17.73
C GLU A 144 -8.13 2.34 -18.65
N MET A 145 -9.43 2.20 -18.40
CA MET A 145 -10.48 2.86 -19.18
C MET A 145 -10.37 4.39 -19.16
N ASP A 146 -9.92 4.95 -18.03
CA ASP A 146 -9.68 6.39 -17.86
C ASP A 146 -8.23 6.80 -18.22
N GLY A 147 -7.40 5.87 -18.73
CA GLY A 147 -6.03 6.13 -19.18
C GLY A 147 -5.02 6.45 -18.07
N LEU A 148 -5.35 6.18 -16.80
CA LEU A 148 -4.50 6.52 -15.65
C LEU A 148 -3.23 5.67 -15.59
N ASN A 149 -3.29 4.41 -16.02
CA ASN A 149 -2.11 3.54 -16.08
C ASN A 149 -1.04 4.12 -17.03
N GLU A 150 -1.43 4.73 -18.15
CA GLU A 150 -0.50 5.34 -19.11
C GLU A 150 0.21 6.60 -18.57
N MET A 151 -0.32 7.21 -17.50
CA MET A 151 0.26 8.40 -16.87
C MET A 151 1.34 8.07 -15.82
N VAL A 152 1.59 6.79 -15.56
CA VAL A 152 2.63 6.34 -14.64
C VAL A 152 3.71 5.60 -15.43
N ALA A 153 4.98 5.85 -15.11
CA ALA A 153 6.09 5.03 -15.59
C ALA A 153 6.37 3.92 -14.58
N TYR A 154 6.29 2.66 -15.04
CA TYR A 154 6.33 1.49 -14.17
C TYR A 154 6.90 0.23 -14.82
#